data_AF-A0A085LIQ5-F1
#
_entry.id   AF-A0A085LIQ5-F1
#
_cell.length_a   1.000
_cell.length_b   1.000
_cell.length_c   1.000
_cell.angle_alpha   90.00
_cell.angle_beta   90.00
_cell.angle_gamma   90.00
#
_symmetry.space_group_name_H-M   'P 1'
#
loop_
_entity.id
_entity.type
_entity.pdbx_description
1 polymer ?
#
loop_
_entity_poly.entity_id
_entity_poly.type
_entity_poly.pdbx_seq_one_letter_code
_entity_poly.pdbx_strand_id
1 'polypeptide(L)'
;NANYPIVVEILRERFGRQEAVIEAHVLSLLKSDRWEKNSDGKLRELYDQLNGHIRALSVIGKDISKRELSAEDILLVLFKQRLPYQVRKRWEQKMLTDGRNCDHRLDLFFEFLRVEVEIEECTKGAPSLGRHKDSPNVNSRKASQWSMRERRDNVQPRDEKRSTAAALQAVGITVGW
;
A
#
# COMPACT_ATOMS: atom_id res chain seq x y z
N ASN A 1 22.66 10.55 39.97
CA ASN A 1 22.87 10.58 38.51
C ASN A 1 21.84 11.53 37.89
N ALA A 2 22.19 12.80 37.68
CA ALA A 2 21.23 13.89 37.44
C ALA A 2 20.65 13.94 36.01
N ASN A 3 21.24 13.18 35.07
CA ASN A 3 20.89 13.26 33.65
C ASN A 3 19.85 12.22 33.19
N TYR A 4 19.58 11.20 34.01
CA TYR A 4 18.63 10.13 33.67
C TYR A 4 17.19 10.64 33.44
N PRO A 5 16.63 11.54 34.29
CA PRO A 5 15.30 12.08 34.06
C PRO A 5 15.16 12.81 32.71
N ILE A 6 16.19 13.59 32.34
CA ILE A 6 16.24 14.35 31.09
C ILE A 6 16.22 13.41 29.87
N VAL A 7 16.98 12.31 29.92
CA VAL A 7 17.00 11.32 28.84
C VAL A 7 15.63 10.64 28.69
N VAL A 8 14.97 10.30 29.81
CA VAL A 8 13.63 9.70 29.79
C VAL A 8 12.60 10.65 29.20
N GLU A 9 12.68 11.94 29.51
CA GLU A 9 11.80 12.97 28.96
C GLU A 9 11.97 13.13 27.45
N ILE A 10 13.22 13.25 26.96
CA ILE A 10 13.52 13.32 25.51
C ILE A 10 13.01 12.07 24.78
N LEU A 11 13.16 10.90 25.38
CA LEU A 11 12.65 9.65 24.79
C LEU A 11 11.12 9.64 24.76
N ARG A 12 10.44 10.12 25.80
CA ARG A 12 8.98 10.26 25.82
C ARG A 12 8.50 11.26 24.76
N GLU A 13 9.14 12.41 24.61
CA GLU A 13 8.78 13.38 23.57
C GLU A 13 8.91 12.81 22.16
N ARG A 14 9.99 12.08 21.88
CA ARG A 14 10.28 11.57 20.54
C ARG A 14 9.52 10.30 20.18
N PHE A 15 9.33 9.41 21.15
CA PHE A 15 8.81 8.05 20.92
C PHE A 15 7.51 7.75 21.67
N GLY A 16 7.12 8.58 22.64
CA GLY A 16 5.88 8.46 23.39
C GLY A 16 4.65 8.91 22.58
N ARG A 17 4.45 8.31 21.40
CA ARG A 17 3.24 8.48 20.59
C ARG A 17 2.09 7.73 21.25
N GLN A 18 1.64 8.24 22.39
CA GLN A 18 0.62 7.64 23.23
C GLN A 18 -0.67 7.34 22.44
N GLU A 19 -1.09 8.27 21.59
CA GLU A 19 -2.24 8.11 20.68
C GLU A 19 -2.11 6.89 19.76
N ALA A 20 -0.93 6.65 19.19
CA ALA A 20 -0.70 5.52 18.31
C ALA A 20 -0.74 4.19 19.08
N VAL A 21 -0.26 4.19 20.32
CA VAL A 21 -0.32 3.00 21.21
C VAL A 21 -1.76 2.71 21.62
N ILE A 22 -2.54 3.74 21.98
CA ILE A 22 -3.98 3.62 22.28
C ILE A 22 -4.71 3.04 21.06
N GLU A 23 -4.51 3.63 19.88
CA GLU A 23 -5.13 3.14 18.64
C GLU A 23 -4.76 1.68 18.36
N ALA A 24 -3.50 1.29 18.52
CA ALA A 24 -3.08 -0.09 18.30
C ALA A 24 -3.76 -1.09 19.24
N HIS A 25 -3.95 -0.74 20.51
CA HIS A 25 -4.68 -1.56 21.48
C HIS A 25 -6.17 -1.62 21.18
N VAL A 26 -6.81 -0.48 20.86
CA VAL A 26 -8.22 -0.43 20.46
C VAL A 26 -8.46 -1.27 19.20
N LEU A 27 -7.64 -1.10 18.15
CA LEU A 27 -7.70 -1.96 16.97
C LEU A 27 -7.48 -3.42 17.32
N SER A 28 -6.65 -3.70 18.32
CA SER A 28 -6.37 -5.07 18.68
C SER A 28 -7.56 -5.78 19.34
N LEU A 29 -8.32 -5.04 20.13
CA LEU A 29 -9.58 -5.48 20.71
C LEU A 29 -10.69 -5.65 19.66
N LEU A 30 -10.69 -4.84 18.60
CA LEU A 30 -11.74 -4.85 17.57
C LEU A 30 -11.50 -5.86 16.43
N LYS A 31 -10.26 -6.34 16.26
CA LYS A 31 -9.91 -7.24 15.15
C LYS A 31 -10.28 -8.68 15.45
N SER A 32 -11.30 -9.13 14.72
CA SER A 32 -11.87 -10.47 14.85
C SER A 32 -11.18 -11.60 14.05
N ASP A 33 -10.06 -11.38 13.37
CA ASP A 33 -9.42 -12.51 12.66
C ASP A 33 -8.40 -13.29 13.52
N ARG A 34 -8.07 -12.81 14.72
CA ARG A 34 -7.02 -13.41 15.56
C ARG A 34 -7.50 -14.46 16.58
N TRP A 35 -8.81 -14.57 16.76
CA TRP A 35 -9.47 -15.38 17.80
C TRP A 35 -10.21 -16.58 17.20
N GLU A 36 -10.50 -16.58 15.91
CA GLU A 36 -11.10 -17.69 15.17
C GLU A 36 -10.04 -18.73 14.75
N LYS A 37 -9.49 -19.44 15.74
CA LYS A 37 -8.97 -20.79 15.52
C LYS A 37 -9.42 -21.67 16.67
N ASN A 38 -10.69 -22.06 16.60
CA ASN A 38 -11.37 -23.04 17.44
C ASN A 38 -10.49 -24.28 17.61
N SER A 39 -9.76 -24.32 18.73
CA SER A 39 -9.17 -25.53 19.27
C SER A 39 -9.35 -25.43 20.77
N ASP A 40 -9.91 -26.47 21.37
CA ASP A 40 -10.01 -26.59 22.82
C ASP A 40 -8.66 -26.24 23.46
N GLY A 41 -8.68 -25.33 24.44
CA GLY A 41 -7.48 -24.87 25.16
C GLY A 41 -7.00 -23.45 24.87
N LYS A 42 -7.58 -22.71 23.90
CA LYS A 42 -7.17 -21.32 23.60
C LYS A 42 -7.93 -20.21 24.33
N LEU A 43 -8.92 -20.56 25.16
CA LEU A 43 -9.66 -19.57 25.94
C LEU A 43 -8.77 -18.77 26.90
N ARG A 44 -7.78 -19.44 27.51
CA ARG A 44 -6.80 -18.77 28.37
C ARG A 44 -5.97 -17.75 27.60
N GLU A 45 -5.48 -18.12 26.42
CA GLU A 45 -4.71 -17.22 25.56
C GLU A 45 -5.55 -16.00 25.14
N LEU A 46 -6.81 -16.21 24.76
CA LEU A 46 -7.73 -15.12 24.46
C LEU A 46 -7.94 -14.20 25.67
N TYR A 47 -8.18 -14.77 26.86
CA TYR A 47 -8.34 -14.01 28.10
C TYR A 47 -7.09 -13.18 28.42
N ASP A 48 -5.90 -13.76 28.29
CA ASP A 48 -4.63 -13.08 28.57
C ASP A 48 -4.38 -11.96 27.56
N GLN A 49 -4.68 -12.16 26.27
CA GLN A 49 -4.56 -11.12 25.24
C GLN A 49 -5.53 -9.95 25.47
N LEU A 50 -6.81 -10.25 25.73
CA LEU A 50 -7.83 -9.22 26.01
C LEU A 50 -7.47 -8.43 27.26
N ASN A 51 -7.13 -9.10 28.36
CA ASN A 51 -6.71 -8.43 29.58
C ASN A 51 -5.41 -7.66 29.40
N GLY A 52 -4.46 -8.17 28.61
CA GLY A 52 -3.23 -7.48 28.29
C GLY A 52 -3.50 -6.12 27.65
N HIS A 53 -4.38 -6.07 26.65
CA HIS A 53 -4.78 -4.82 26.00
C HIS A 53 -5.56 -3.88 26.93
N ILE A 54 -6.50 -4.40 27.72
CA ILE A 54 -7.28 -3.59 28.68
C ILE A 54 -6.36 -2.99 29.75
N ARG A 55 -5.43 -3.78 30.31
CA ARG A 55 -4.46 -3.31 31.30
C ARG A 55 -3.51 -2.27 30.71
N ALA A 56 -3.03 -2.48 29.49
CA ALA A 56 -2.16 -1.51 28.81
C ALA A 56 -2.88 -0.16 28.62
N LEU A 57 -4.17 -0.18 28.21
CA LEU A 57 -4.98 1.03 28.12
C LEU A 57 -5.17 1.71 29.48
N SER A 58 -5.40 0.95 30.56
CA SER A 58 -5.50 1.50 31.92
C SER A 58 -4.19 2.17 32.38
N VAL A 59 -3.02 1.56 32.13
CA VAL A 59 -1.70 2.14 32.46
C VAL A 59 -1.46 3.46 31.72
N ILE A 60 -2.02 3.60 30.51
CA ILE A 60 -1.90 4.80 29.68
C ILE A 60 -2.91 5.90 30.11
N GLY A 61 -3.85 5.61 31.01
CA GLY A 61 -4.90 6.54 31.44
C GLY A 61 -6.13 6.56 30.52
N LYS A 62 -6.37 5.45 29.81
CA LYS A 62 -7.59 5.18 29.05
C LYS A 62 -8.30 3.96 29.65
N ASP A 63 -8.50 3.98 30.97
CA ASP A 63 -9.15 2.91 31.69
C ASP A 63 -10.64 2.79 31.28
N ILE A 64 -10.99 1.62 30.74
CA ILE A 64 -12.34 1.30 30.27
C ILE A 64 -13.32 1.23 31.45
N SER A 65 -12.91 0.68 32.60
CA SER A 65 -13.75 0.56 33.79
C SER A 65 -14.07 1.93 34.41
N LYS A 66 -13.18 2.91 34.22
CA LYS A 66 -13.38 4.30 34.67
C LYS A 66 -14.01 5.21 33.60
N ARG A 67 -14.36 4.66 32.43
CA ARG A 67 -14.92 5.41 31.27
C ARG A 67 -13.99 6.51 30.74
N GLU A 68 -12.67 6.34 30.89
CA GLU A 68 -11.66 7.29 30.37
C GLU A 68 -11.43 7.13 28.86
N LEU A 69 -11.71 5.93 28.33
CA LEU A 69 -11.79 5.68 26.89
C LEU A 69 -13.19 6.06 26.39
N SER A 70 -13.28 7.14 25.61
CA SER A 70 -14.55 7.62 25.08
C SER A 70 -15.02 6.80 23.88
N ALA A 71 -16.33 6.80 23.62
CA ALA A 71 -16.89 6.26 22.39
C ALA A 71 -16.31 6.99 21.15
N GLU A 72 -16.02 8.28 21.27
CA GLU A 72 -15.37 9.06 20.21
C GLU A 72 -13.99 8.52 19.84
N ASP A 73 -13.17 8.14 20.84
CA ASP A 73 -11.85 7.56 20.61
C ASP A 73 -11.95 6.27 19.77
N ILE A 74 -12.92 5.41 20.11
CA ILE A 74 -13.15 4.13 19.42
C ILE A 74 -13.64 4.37 17.98
N LEU A 75 -14.59 5.29 17.79
CA LEU A 75 -15.14 5.64 16.47
C LEU A 75 -14.07 6.24 15.56
N LEU A 76 -13.21 7.12 16.08
CA LEU A 76 -12.10 7.69 15.31
C LEU A 76 -11.15 6.61 14.82
N VAL A 77 -10.76 5.68 15.70
CA VAL A 77 -9.92 4.55 15.33
C VAL A 77 -10.56 3.72 14.21
N LEU A 78 -11.86 3.43 14.32
CA LEU A 78 -12.60 2.68 13.31
C LEU A 78 -12.68 3.42 11.97
N PHE A 79 -13.06 4.69 11.97
CA PHE A 79 -13.20 5.48 10.75
C PHE A 79 -11.87 5.66 10.05
N LYS A 80 -10.78 5.89 10.78
CA LYS A 80 -9.42 5.95 10.21
C LYS A 80 -9.09 4.68 9.42
N GLN A 81 -9.49 3.50 9.88
CA GLN A 81 -9.23 2.25 9.13
C GLN A 81 -10.00 2.14 7.81
N ARG A 82 -11.13 2.86 7.68
CA ARG A 82 -11.93 2.89 6.44
C ARG A 82 -11.38 3.85 5.40
N LEU A 83 -10.50 4.78 5.80
CA LEU A 83 -9.94 5.77 4.89
C LEU A 83 -8.77 5.21 4.04
N PRO A 84 -8.67 5.62 2.76
CA PRO A 84 -7.46 5.42 1.96
C PRO A 84 -6.22 6.02 2.65
N TYR A 85 -5.06 5.41 2.39
CA TYR A 85 -3.79 5.81 3.03
C TYR A 85 -3.50 7.31 2.90
N GLN A 86 -3.72 7.90 1.72
CA GLN A 86 -3.40 9.32 1.48
C GLN A 86 -4.28 10.27 2.30
N VAL A 87 -5.57 9.97 2.43
CA VAL A 87 -6.51 10.76 3.24
C VAL A 87 -6.16 10.61 4.72
N ARG A 88 -5.92 9.38 5.18
CA ARG A 88 -5.48 9.11 6.56
C ARG A 88 -4.19 9.84 6.90
N LYS A 89 -3.21 9.84 5.99
CA LYS A 89 -1.94 10.55 6.17
C LYS A 89 -2.15 12.06 6.39
N ARG A 90 -3.02 12.69 5.59
CA ARG A 90 -3.36 14.11 5.75
C ARG A 90 -4.05 14.39 7.08
N TRP A 91 -4.95 13.51 7.51
CA TRP A 91 -5.56 13.60 8.84
C TRP A 91 -4.52 13.56 9.97
N GLU A 92 -3.58 12.60 9.94
CA GLU A 92 -2.51 12.54 10.96
C GLU A 92 -1.64 13.79 10.96
N GLN A 93 -1.34 14.35 9.77
CA GLN A 93 -0.59 15.60 9.66
C GLN A 93 -1.33 16.77 10.29
N LYS A 94 -2.65 16.88 10.06
CA LYS A 94 -3.51 17.88 10.71
C LYS A 94 -3.48 17.73 12.23
N MET A 95 -3.61 16.51 12.75
CA MET A 95 -3.59 16.26 14.19
C MET A 95 -2.25 16.55 14.86
N LEU A 96 -1.13 16.32 14.17
CA LEU A 96 0.20 16.67 14.69
C LEU A 96 0.44 18.19 14.75
N THR A 97 -0.22 18.96 13.87
CA THR A 97 -0.03 20.41 13.74
C THR A 97 -1.03 21.19 14.62
N ASP A 98 -2.31 20.83 14.57
CA ASP A 98 -3.41 21.58 15.19
C ASP A 98 -4.05 20.86 16.40
N GLY A 99 -3.80 19.56 16.59
CA GLY A 99 -4.71 18.68 17.33
C GLY A 99 -4.31 18.26 18.74
N ARG A 100 -3.31 18.89 19.37
CA ARG A 100 -2.81 18.39 20.67
C ARG A 100 -3.78 18.54 21.85
N ASN A 101 -4.89 19.27 21.71
CA ASN A 101 -5.85 19.44 22.80
C ASN A 101 -7.23 19.97 22.34
N CYS A 102 -7.80 19.39 21.28
CA CYS A 102 -9.16 19.73 20.87
C CYS A 102 -10.18 18.87 21.63
N ASP A 103 -11.02 19.51 22.42
CA ASP A 103 -12.34 18.97 22.74
C ASP A 103 -13.10 18.83 21.41
N HIS A 104 -13.82 17.73 21.17
CA HIS A 104 -14.54 17.44 19.91
C HIS A 104 -13.68 16.96 18.71
N ARG A 105 -12.77 16.01 18.93
CA ARG A 105 -11.95 15.40 17.86
C ARG A 105 -12.77 14.75 16.75
N LEU A 106 -13.93 14.19 17.08
CA LEU A 106 -14.79 13.54 16.10
C LEU A 106 -15.45 14.54 15.13
N ASP A 107 -15.86 15.70 15.62
CA ASP A 107 -16.42 16.75 14.76
C ASP A 107 -15.38 17.31 13.80
N LEU A 108 -14.16 17.55 14.28
CA LEU A 108 -13.03 17.96 13.46
C LEU A 108 -12.68 16.92 12.38
N PHE A 109 -12.89 15.64 12.68
CA PHE A 109 -12.71 14.57 11.70
C PHE A 109 -13.75 14.63 10.59
N PHE A 110 -15.03 14.85 10.92
CA PHE A 110 -16.08 14.99 9.90
C PHE A 110 -15.93 16.27 9.07
N GLU A 111 -15.52 17.37 9.69
CA GLU A 111 -15.19 18.59 8.97
C GLU A 111 -14.02 18.36 8.00
N PHE A 112 -12.97 17.69 8.45
CA PHE A 112 -11.85 17.30 7.59
C PHE A 112 -12.32 16.44 6.40
N LEU A 113 -13.16 15.43 6.63
CA LEU A 113 -13.68 14.59 5.55
C LEU A 113 -14.52 15.37 4.55
N ARG A 114 -15.33 16.33 5.01
CA ARG A 114 -16.10 17.20 4.12
C ARG A 114 -15.18 17.97 3.18
N VAL A 115 -14.15 18.62 3.72
CA VAL A 115 -13.16 19.36 2.92
C VAL A 115 -12.44 18.43 1.94
N GLU A 116 -12.06 17.23 2.38
CA GLU A 116 -11.39 16.26 1.52
C GLU A 116 -12.27 15.81 0.33
N VAL A 117 -13.57 15.62 0.56
CA VAL A 117 -14.54 15.30 -0.50
C VAL A 117 -14.65 16.46 -1.50
N GLU A 118 -14.76 17.71 -1.02
CA GLU A 118 -14.83 18.89 -1.89
C GLU A 118 -13.56 19.02 -2.77
N ILE A 119 -12.38 18.77 -2.20
CA ILE A 119 -11.11 18.77 -2.95
C ILE A 119 -11.11 17.68 -4.03
N GLU A 120 -11.57 16.48 -3.69
CA GLU A 120 -11.65 15.37 -4.63
C GLU A 120 -12.61 15.67 -5.79
N GLU A 121 -13.74 16.31 -5.52
CA GLU A 121 -14.71 16.74 -6.53
C GLU A 121 -14.14 17.85 -7.44
N CYS A 122 -13.48 18.86 -6.86
CA CYS A 122 -12.84 19.95 -7.62
C CYS A 122 -11.71 19.44 -8.53
N THR A 123 -10.96 18.44 -8.08
CA THR A 123 -9.82 17.90 -8.85
C THR A 123 -10.26 16.91 -9.94
N LYS A 124 -11.36 16.19 -9.75
CA LYS A 124 -11.98 15.36 -10.81
C LYS A 124 -12.62 16.18 -11.93
N GLY A 125 -13.17 17.36 -11.60
CA GLY A 125 -13.81 18.25 -12.56
C GLY A 125 -12.86 19.24 -13.25
N ALA A 126 -11.61 19.36 -12.79
CA ALA A 126 -10.64 20.27 -13.40
C ALA A 126 -10.32 19.80 -14.82
N PRO A 127 -10.51 20.65 -15.86
CA PRO A 127 -9.96 20.38 -17.17
C PRO A 127 -8.46 20.25 -16.98
N SER A 128 -7.92 19.04 -17.12
CA SER A 128 -6.48 18.90 -17.26
C SER A 128 -6.12 19.77 -18.46
N LEU A 129 -5.34 20.83 -18.26
CA LEU A 129 -4.79 21.61 -19.36
C LEU A 129 -4.14 20.60 -20.29
N GLY A 130 -4.82 20.36 -21.42
CA GLY A 130 -4.52 19.26 -22.30
C GLY A 130 -3.05 19.33 -22.63
N ARG A 131 -2.34 18.23 -22.38
CA ARG A 131 -1.01 18.06 -22.93
C ARG A 131 -1.19 18.06 -24.44
N HIS A 132 -0.98 19.22 -25.07
CA HIS A 132 -1.03 19.41 -26.50
C HIS A 132 0.00 18.45 -27.12
N LYS A 133 -0.49 17.31 -27.62
CA LYS A 133 0.31 16.31 -28.30
C LYS A 133 0.43 16.69 -29.77
N ASP A 134 0.93 17.90 -30.03
CA ASP A 134 1.44 18.23 -31.35
C ASP A 134 2.85 17.67 -31.44
N SER A 135 2.94 16.41 -31.87
CA SER A 135 4.17 15.87 -32.40
C SER A 135 4.01 15.84 -33.91
N PRO A 136 4.64 16.75 -34.68
CA PRO A 136 4.64 16.65 -36.12
C PRO A 136 5.44 15.41 -36.50
N ASN A 137 4.79 14.47 -37.16
CA ASN A 137 5.42 13.32 -37.79
C ASN A 137 6.41 13.80 -38.87
N VAL A 138 7.69 13.89 -38.51
CA VAL A 138 8.81 14.05 -39.45
C VAL A 138 9.55 12.72 -39.51
N ASN A 139 8.95 11.72 -40.16
CA ASN A 139 9.72 10.63 -40.78
C ASN A 139 8.91 9.94 -41.88
N SER A 140 8.64 10.71 -42.94
CA SER A 140 8.34 10.16 -44.26
C SER A 140 9.19 10.90 -45.27
N ARG A 141 10.50 10.60 -45.32
CA ARG A 141 11.43 11.07 -46.36
C ARG A 141 12.84 10.43 -46.29
N LYS A 142 12.95 9.10 -46.14
CA LYS A 142 14.22 8.38 -46.45
C LYS A 142 14.05 7.01 -47.12
N ALA A 143 12.89 6.71 -47.70
CA ALA A 143 12.64 5.43 -48.37
C ALA A 143 13.07 5.38 -49.85
N SER A 144 13.65 6.44 -50.41
CA SER A 144 13.98 6.50 -51.86
C SER A 144 15.47 6.48 -52.18
N GLN A 145 16.36 6.37 -51.18
CA GLN A 145 17.82 6.45 -51.39
C GLN A 145 18.51 5.09 -51.57
N TRP A 146 17.82 3.97 -51.36
CA TRP A 146 18.43 2.63 -51.33
C TRP A 146 18.21 1.78 -52.58
N SER A 147 17.67 2.32 -53.69
CA SER A 147 17.43 1.53 -54.91
C SER A 147 18.45 1.73 -56.06
N MET A 148 19.63 2.31 -55.81
CA MET A 148 20.58 2.60 -56.91
C MET A 148 22.04 2.15 -56.71
N ARG A 149 22.33 1.29 -55.73
CA ARG A 149 23.64 0.61 -55.64
C ARG A 149 23.44 -0.88 -55.43
N GLU A 150 23.23 -1.59 -56.53
CA GLU A 150 23.69 -2.96 -56.73
C GLU A 150 23.35 -3.39 -58.17
N ARG A 151 24.18 -2.92 -59.09
CA ARG A 151 24.37 -3.51 -60.42
C ARG A 151 25.87 -3.59 -60.65
N ARG A 152 26.36 -4.82 -60.88
CA ARG A 152 27.75 -5.33 -60.87
C ARG A 152 27.96 -6.11 -59.56
N ASP A 153 27.95 -7.45 -59.56
CA ASP A 153 28.64 -8.34 -60.49
C ASP A 153 27.84 -9.61 -60.83
N ASN A 154 27.98 -10.02 -62.09
CA ASN A 154 27.53 -11.29 -62.64
C ASN A 154 28.78 -12.11 -62.99
N VAL A 155 28.98 -13.28 -62.38
CA VAL A 155 29.70 -14.40 -62.99
C VAL A 155 29.11 -15.73 -62.48
N GLN A 156 28.38 -16.42 -63.36
CA GLN A 156 28.13 -17.87 -63.34
C GLN A 156 29.36 -18.59 -63.92
N PRO A 157 29.63 -19.90 -63.67
CA PRO A 157 28.77 -20.93 -64.28
C PRO A 157 28.70 -22.34 -63.62
N ARG A 158 27.57 -23.00 -63.92
CA ARG A 158 27.32 -24.40 -64.34
C ARG A 158 27.62 -25.67 -63.52
N ASP A 159 26.68 -26.61 -63.76
CA ASP A 159 26.71 -28.09 -63.69
C ASP A 159 26.66 -28.69 -62.26
N GLU A 160 26.00 -29.80 -61.91
CA GLU A 160 25.46 -30.96 -62.61
C GLU A 160 24.63 -31.77 -61.56
N LYS A 161 23.35 -32.03 -61.83
CA LYS A 161 22.57 -33.28 -61.62
C LYS A 161 22.40 -34.02 -60.25
N ARG A 162 21.29 -34.78 -60.26
CA ARG A 162 20.89 -36.01 -59.51
C ARG A 162 20.16 -35.77 -58.18
N SER A 163 18.84 -35.95 -58.09
CA SER A 163 17.99 -37.16 -58.24
C SER A 163 18.00 -38.08 -57.00
N THR A 164 16.84 -38.71 -56.75
CA THR A 164 16.51 -39.84 -55.84
C THR A 164 16.40 -39.52 -54.34
N ALA A 165 15.22 -39.60 -53.68
CA ALA A 165 14.26 -40.69 -53.47
C ALA A 165 14.53 -41.53 -52.20
N ALA A 166 13.51 -41.56 -51.33
CA ALA A 166 13.08 -42.63 -50.43
C ALA A 166 14.08 -43.38 -49.53
N ALA A 167 13.80 -43.45 -48.23
CA ALA A 167 13.77 -44.73 -47.48
C ALA A 167 13.09 -44.58 -46.11
N LEU A 168 12.47 -45.68 -45.72
CA LEU A 168 11.57 -45.91 -44.60
C LEU A 168 12.30 -46.37 -43.33
N GLN A 169 11.59 -46.21 -42.20
CA GLN A 169 11.56 -47.06 -41.00
C GLN A 169 12.77 -47.14 -40.06
N ALA A 170 12.51 -47.01 -38.75
CA ALA A 170 12.47 -48.18 -37.85
C ALA A 170 11.88 -47.81 -36.47
N VAL A 171 10.95 -48.65 -36.04
CA VAL A 171 10.46 -48.79 -34.66
C VAL A 171 11.57 -49.40 -33.80
N GLY A 172 11.74 -48.93 -32.56
CA GLY A 172 12.65 -49.54 -31.59
C GLY A 172 12.43 -49.02 -30.17
N ILE A 173 11.56 -49.71 -29.44
CA ILE A 173 11.34 -49.61 -27.99
C ILE A 173 12.65 -49.99 -27.25
N THR A 174 13.01 -49.29 -26.17
CA THR A 174 13.51 -49.95 -24.93
C THR A 174 13.52 -49.02 -23.72
N VAL A 175 13.09 -49.63 -22.62
CA VAL A 175 12.85 -49.17 -21.26
C VAL A 175 14.13 -49.12 -20.43
N GLY A 176 14.13 -48.24 -19.42
CA GLY A 176 14.75 -48.42 -18.10
C GLY A 176 16.28 -48.35 -18.05
N TRP A 177 16.84 -47.45 -17.23
CA TRP A 177 17.15 -47.64 -15.80
C TRP A 177 17.10 -46.28 -15.10
#